data_AF-A0A914MAW1-F1
#
_entry.id   AF-A0A914MAW1-F1
#
_cell.length_a   1.000
_cell.length_b   1.000
_cell.length_c   1.000
_cell.angle_alpha   90.00
_cell.angle_beta   90.00
_cell.angle_gamma   90.00
#
_symmetry.space_group_name_H-M   'P 1'
#
loop_
_entity.id
_entity.type
_entity.pdbx_description
1 polymer ?
#
loop_
_entity_poly.entity_id
_entity_poly.type
_entity_poly.pdbx_seq_one_letter_code
_entity_poly.pdbx_strand_id
1 'polypeptide(L)'
;MTDRQQQIDGVLLSLATSLEGGVPELFDHVFSFLSRKTDFYTGAATSTTAKKIVLDAFEKYEKTCQAEALEKLKRKEVEEKKLAERRAAQKAKEEAEFTETSRIKELTDEEAEQLQKKLDAEKAKEKTTEMLEIKLEKNSEENGQNKEEKSDKIKPNLGNGCDLENYQWTQTLGELEIRVVFKDIGFPLKAKDLIVDVGRKHIKIGLKGKQPLVDGELAEEIKLESLNWIIEDKKNIVLNVDKVNGMHWWNKLLLTDPEIDTQKVQPENSKLSDLDGETRSMVEKMMYDQRQKELGLPTSEEKKKHEILKKFMDQHPEMDFSNAKFS
;
A
#
# COMPACT_ATOMS: atom_id res chain seq x y z
N MET A 1 -0.24 38.65 0.73
CA MET A 1 -1.05 39.17 1.86
C MET A 1 -0.29 40.33 2.48
N THR A 2 -0.93 41.46 2.73
CA THR A 2 -0.32 42.60 3.46
C THR A 2 -0.23 42.27 4.95
N ASP A 3 0.79 42.79 5.64
CA ASP A 3 1.06 42.56 7.07
C ASP A 3 -0.14 42.89 7.96
N ARG A 4 -0.88 43.96 7.61
CA ARG A 4 -2.15 44.32 8.26
C ARG A 4 -3.25 43.28 8.09
N GLN A 5 -3.33 42.61 6.94
CA GLN A 5 -4.34 41.57 6.69
C GLN A 5 -4.13 40.40 7.64
N GLN A 6 -2.87 39.96 7.80
CA GLN A 6 -2.50 38.86 8.69
C GLN A 6 -2.79 39.15 10.16
N GLN A 7 -2.59 40.40 10.59
CA GLN A 7 -2.96 40.82 11.95
C GLN A 7 -4.48 40.76 12.18
N ILE A 8 -5.28 41.19 11.21
CA ILE A 8 -6.74 41.12 11.27
C ILE A 8 -7.21 39.67 11.21
N ASP A 9 -6.61 38.84 10.37
CA ASP A 9 -6.91 37.41 10.25
C ASP A 9 -6.66 36.70 11.59
N GLY A 10 -5.59 37.05 12.32
CA GLY A 10 -5.33 36.51 13.65
C GLY A 10 -6.42 36.85 14.68
N VAL A 11 -6.93 38.08 14.67
CA VAL A 11 -8.04 38.50 15.54
C VAL A 11 -9.35 37.79 15.15
N LEU A 12 -9.65 37.71 13.85
CA LEU A 12 -10.84 37.03 13.35
C LEU A 12 -10.81 35.52 13.62
N LEU A 13 -9.66 34.89 13.51
CA LEU A 13 -9.48 33.47 13.81
C LEU A 13 -9.68 33.20 15.30
N SER A 14 -9.11 34.06 16.18
CA SER A 14 -9.33 33.98 17.63
C SER A 14 -10.81 34.15 18.00
N LEU A 15 -11.51 35.08 17.35
CA LEU A 15 -12.94 35.24 17.53
C LEU A 15 -13.70 33.99 17.05
N ALA A 16 -13.39 33.48 15.87
CA ALA A 16 -14.03 32.30 15.29
C ALA A 16 -13.82 31.03 16.11
N THR A 17 -12.64 30.83 16.72
CA THR A 17 -12.36 29.66 17.57
C THR A 17 -13.05 29.74 18.93
N SER A 18 -13.39 30.94 19.40
CA SER A 18 -14.14 31.11 20.66
C SER A 18 -15.65 30.89 20.52
N LEU A 19 -16.17 30.76 19.30
CA LEU A 19 -17.59 30.57 19.00
C LEU A 19 -17.86 29.10 18.64
N GLU A 20 -18.73 28.43 19.40
CA GLU A 20 -19.06 27.01 19.19
C GLU A 20 -20.03 26.79 18.02
N GLY A 21 -20.84 27.80 17.68
CA GLY A 21 -21.83 27.80 16.61
C GLY A 21 -21.27 28.11 15.21
N GLY A 22 -19.95 28.24 15.09
CA GLY A 22 -19.26 28.38 13.80
C GLY A 22 -19.58 29.69 13.04
N VAL A 23 -19.55 29.61 11.71
CA VAL A 23 -19.66 30.78 10.83
C VAL A 23 -20.99 31.55 10.99
N PRO A 24 -22.17 30.90 11.13
CA PRO A 24 -23.42 31.64 11.34
C PRO A 24 -23.43 32.50 12.60
N GLU A 25 -22.90 31.98 13.72
CA GLU A 25 -22.81 32.70 14.99
C GLU A 25 -21.82 33.87 14.91
N LEU A 26 -20.70 33.68 14.19
CA LEU A 26 -19.75 34.76 13.92
C LEU A 26 -20.42 35.93 13.19
N PHE A 27 -21.19 35.66 12.13
CA PHE A 27 -21.89 36.70 11.40
C PHE A 27 -22.98 37.37 12.23
N ASP A 28 -23.69 36.62 13.06
CA ASP A 28 -24.68 37.19 13.98
C ASP A 28 -24.03 38.20 14.92
N HIS A 29 -22.89 37.86 15.53
CA HIS A 29 -22.15 38.79 16.39
C HIS A 29 -21.65 40.03 15.64
N VAL A 30 -21.20 39.90 14.39
CA VAL A 30 -20.77 41.02 13.55
C VAL A 30 -21.95 41.95 13.25
N PHE A 31 -23.08 41.43 12.80
CA PHE A 31 -24.27 42.25 12.52
C PHE A 31 -24.86 42.87 13.80
N SER A 32 -24.83 42.12 14.90
CA SER A 32 -25.20 42.59 16.23
C SER A 32 -24.31 43.74 16.69
N PHE A 33 -22.99 43.65 16.48
CA PHE A 33 -22.04 44.74 16.74
C PHE A 33 -22.35 45.98 15.89
N LEU A 34 -22.55 45.80 14.57
CA LEU A 34 -22.90 46.90 13.67
C LEU A 34 -24.20 47.59 14.10
N SER A 35 -25.20 46.85 14.57
CA SER A 35 -26.45 47.47 15.04
C SER A 35 -26.30 48.33 16.30
N ARG A 36 -25.37 47.98 17.20
CA ARG A 36 -25.23 48.63 18.50
C ARG A 36 -24.16 49.72 18.55
N LYS A 37 -23.12 49.57 17.73
CA LYS A 37 -21.89 50.37 17.82
C LYS A 37 -21.64 51.22 16.59
N THR A 38 -22.43 51.07 15.53
CA THR A 38 -22.31 51.89 14.32
C THR A 38 -23.69 52.38 13.88
N ASP A 39 -23.70 53.34 12.97
CA ASP A 39 -24.90 53.84 12.30
C ASP A 39 -25.24 53.02 11.04
N PHE A 40 -24.72 51.79 10.92
CA PHE A 40 -24.84 50.98 9.71
C PHE A 40 -26.28 50.75 9.25
N TYR A 41 -27.23 50.66 10.18
CA TYR A 41 -28.65 50.46 9.88
C TYR A 41 -29.51 51.72 10.00
N THR A 42 -28.98 52.82 10.54
CA THR A 42 -29.76 54.01 10.93
C THR A 42 -29.19 55.33 10.39
N GLY A 43 -28.00 55.32 9.80
CA GLY A 43 -27.33 56.49 9.25
C GLY A 43 -27.89 56.90 7.88
N ALA A 44 -27.09 57.61 7.08
CA ALA A 44 -27.48 58.07 5.74
C ALA A 44 -27.75 56.93 4.72
N ALA A 45 -27.45 55.68 5.10
CA ALA A 45 -27.73 54.49 4.33
C ALA A 45 -29.14 53.96 4.68
N THR A 46 -30.04 53.91 3.69
CA THR A 46 -31.29 53.15 3.82
C THR A 46 -30.97 51.66 3.95
N SER A 47 -31.91 50.86 4.49
CA SER A 47 -31.78 49.39 4.59
C SER A 47 -31.32 48.74 3.29
N THR A 48 -31.71 49.30 2.14
CA THR A 48 -31.29 48.89 0.80
C THR A 48 -29.78 49.07 0.57
N THR A 49 -29.20 50.20 0.98
CA THR A 49 -27.75 50.46 0.84
C THR A 49 -26.93 49.55 1.75
N ALA A 50 -27.36 49.35 3.00
CA ALA A 50 -26.68 48.43 3.93
C ALA A 50 -26.64 46.99 3.39
N LYS A 51 -27.77 46.50 2.85
CA LYS A 51 -27.83 45.19 2.18
C LYS A 51 -26.90 45.12 0.97
N LYS A 52 -26.88 46.16 0.14
CA LYS A 52 -26.01 46.22 -1.03
C LYS A 52 -24.53 46.11 -0.66
N ILE A 53 -24.08 46.79 0.39
CA ILE A 53 -22.68 46.72 0.85
C ILE A 53 -22.27 45.28 1.21
N VAL A 54 -23.13 44.55 1.93
CA VAL A 54 -22.87 43.16 2.33
C VAL A 54 -22.82 42.24 1.11
N LEU A 55 -23.78 42.39 0.19
CA LEU A 55 -23.84 41.58 -1.02
C LEU A 55 -22.67 41.85 -1.96
N ASP A 56 -22.32 43.12 -2.19
CA ASP A 56 -21.18 43.50 -3.02
C ASP A 56 -19.85 42.91 -2.47
N ALA A 57 -19.70 42.90 -1.14
CA ALA A 57 -18.55 42.27 -0.49
C ALA A 57 -18.54 40.76 -0.69
N PHE A 58 -19.68 40.09 -0.50
CA PHE A 58 -19.83 38.65 -0.73
C PHE A 58 -19.45 38.27 -2.17
N GLU A 59 -20.05 38.94 -3.16
CA GLU A 59 -19.80 38.66 -4.59
C GLU A 59 -18.33 38.87 -4.99
N LYS A 60 -17.68 39.89 -4.42
CA LYS A 60 -16.25 40.15 -4.68
C LYS A 60 -15.37 38.96 -4.27
N TYR A 61 -15.57 38.45 -3.05
CA TYR A 61 -14.77 37.34 -2.54
C TYR A 61 -15.17 36.01 -3.17
N GLU A 62 -16.46 35.81 -3.49
CA GLU A 62 -16.94 34.66 -4.26
C GLU A 62 -16.23 34.56 -5.62
N LYS A 63 -16.21 35.65 -6.40
CA LYS A 63 -15.52 35.69 -7.70
C LYS A 63 -14.03 35.41 -7.58
N THR A 64 -13.39 35.91 -6.52
CA THR A 64 -11.95 35.70 -6.27
C THR A 64 -11.67 34.23 -5.97
N CYS A 65 -12.44 33.61 -5.06
CA CYS A 65 -12.29 32.19 -4.73
C CYS A 65 -12.60 31.27 -5.92
N GLN A 66 -13.63 31.58 -6.71
CA GLN A 66 -13.95 30.82 -7.92
C GLN A 66 -12.84 30.94 -8.97
N ALA A 67 -12.26 32.13 -9.16
CA ALA A 67 -11.15 32.34 -10.07
C ALA A 67 -9.90 31.55 -9.64
N GLU A 68 -9.54 31.58 -8.36
CA GLU A 68 -8.42 30.80 -7.81
C GLU A 68 -8.65 29.28 -7.94
N ALA A 69 -9.87 28.81 -7.70
CA ALA A 69 -10.22 27.40 -7.88
C ALA A 69 -10.09 26.96 -9.34
N LEU A 70 -10.59 27.77 -10.28
CA LEU A 70 -10.46 27.53 -11.72
C LEU A 70 -9.00 27.57 -12.17
N GLU A 71 -8.19 28.50 -11.66
CA GLU A 71 -6.78 28.58 -11.98
C GLU A 71 -6.01 27.36 -11.44
N LYS A 72 -6.33 26.91 -10.23
CA LYS A 72 -5.73 25.70 -9.65
C LYS A 72 -6.06 24.45 -10.46
N LEU A 73 -7.29 24.33 -10.96
CA LEU A 73 -7.68 23.25 -11.87
C LEU A 73 -6.91 23.32 -13.20
N LYS A 74 -6.83 24.50 -13.83
CA LYS A 74 -6.05 24.70 -15.07
C LYS A 74 -4.56 24.39 -14.88
N ARG A 75 -3.97 24.78 -13.75
CA ARG A 75 -2.57 24.46 -13.44
C ARG A 75 -2.36 22.95 -13.33
N LYS A 76 -3.25 22.22 -12.65
CA LYS A 76 -3.21 20.75 -12.57
C LYS A 76 -3.32 20.10 -13.96
N GLU A 77 -4.27 20.54 -14.79
CA GLU A 77 -4.42 20.01 -16.16
C GLU A 77 -3.18 20.25 -17.02
N VAL A 78 -2.53 21.42 -16.89
CA VAL A 78 -1.29 21.73 -17.63
C VAL A 78 -0.14 20.85 -17.14
N GLU A 79 -0.01 20.62 -15.83
CA GLU A 79 1.01 19.72 -15.28
C GLU A 79 0.79 18.27 -15.70
N GLU A 80 -0.45 17.79 -15.67
CA GLU A 80 -0.80 16.45 -16.15
C GLU A 80 -0.51 16.27 -17.65
N LYS A 81 -0.85 17.26 -18.49
CA LYS A 81 -0.52 17.23 -19.92
C LYS A 81 0.99 17.21 -20.16
N LYS A 82 1.77 18.03 -19.45
CA LYS A 82 3.24 18.03 -19.56
C LYS A 82 3.84 16.70 -19.13
N LEU A 83 3.30 16.09 -18.07
CA LEU A 83 3.76 14.78 -17.60
C LEU A 83 3.41 13.67 -18.59
N ALA A 84 2.21 13.70 -19.18
CA ALA A 84 1.80 12.76 -20.21
C ALA A 84 2.65 12.89 -21.48
N GLU A 85 2.97 14.11 -21.91
CA GLU A 85 3.85 14.37 -23.05
C GLU A 85 5.28 13.88 -22.79
N ARG A 86 5.83 14.10 -21.59
CA ARG A 86 7.15 13.59 -21.19
C ARG A 86 7.18 12.05 -21.19
N ARG A 87 6.13 11.39 -20.70
CA ARG A 87 6.01 9.92 -20.74
C ARG A 87 5.90 9.40 -22.17
N ALA A 88 5.10 10.04 -23.02
CA ALA A 88 4.97 9.65 -24.42
C ALA A 88 6.30 9.81 -25.19
N ALA A 89 7.01 10.91 -24.96
CA ALA A 89 8.33 11.14 -25.55
C ALA A 89 9.39 10.15 -25.06
N GLN A 90 9.35 9.76 -23.78
CA GLN A 90 10.26 8.74 -23.24
C GLN A 90 9.96 7.36 -23.84
N LYS A 91 8.69 6.96 -23.89
CA LYS A 91 8.27 5.71 -24.53
C LYS A 91 8.65 5.65 -26.01
N ALA A 92 8.48 6.75 -26.74
CA ALA A 92 8.88 6.83 -28.15
C ALA A 92 10.40 6.74 -28.34
N LYS A 93 11.20 7.27 -27.40
CA LYS A 93 12.66 7.10 -27.41
C LYS A 93 13.07 5.67 -27.12
N GLU A 94 12.48 5.04 -26.10
CA GLU A 94 12.73 3.64 -25.76
C GLU A 94 12.32 2.70 -26.92
N GLU A 95 11.20 2.97 -27.59
CA GLU A 95 10.75 2.21 -28.76
C GLU A 95 11.65 2.43 -29.99
N ALA A 96 12.15 3.65 -30.21
CA ALA A 96 13.14 3.93 -31.25
C ALA A 96 14.49 3.26 -30.96
N GLU A 97 14.94 3.25 -29.71
CA GLU A 97 16.17 2.57 -29.27
C GLU A 97 16.05 1.05 -29.33
N PHE A 98 14.87 0.49 -29.01
CA PHE A 98 14.54 -0.92 -29.23
C PHE A 98 14.51 -1.30 -30.72
N THR A 99 14.00 -0.41 -31.57
CA THR A 99 13.95 -0.62 -33.03
C THR A 99 15.33 -0.47 -33.68
N GLU A 100 16.18 0.44 -33.20
CA GLU A 100 17.58 0.57 -33.65
C GLU A 100 18.45 -0.61 -33.19
N THR A 101 18.29 -1.08 -31.95
CA THR A 101 19.01 -2.26 -31.45
C THR A 101 18.57 -3.57 -32.11
N SER A 102 17.40 -3.58 -32.76
CA SER A 102 16.91 -4.72 -33.55
C SER A 102 17.37 -4.72 -35.02
N ARG A 103 18.28 -3.82 -35.42
CA ARG A 103 18.75 -3.73 -36.81
C ARG A 103 20.18 -4.24 -37.02
N ILE A 104 20.44 -5.52 -36.74
CA ILE A 104 21.67 -6.23 -37.20
C ILE A 104 21.35 -7.67 -37.64
N LYS A 105 21.44 -7.86 -38.97
CA LYS A 105 21.98 -8.99 -39.77
C LYS A 105 21.38 -10.40 -39.60
N GLU A 106 20.71 -10.87 -40.65
CA GLU A 106 20.28 -12.26 -40.85
C GLU A 106 21.46 -13.25 -40.71
N LEU A 107 21.31 -14.22 -39.81
CA LEU A 107 22.10 -15.45 -39.73
C LEU A 107 21.29 -16.55 -40.43
N THR A 108 21.92 -17.23 -41.39
CA THR A 108 21.33 -18.27 -42.26
C THR A 108 20.92 -19.53 -41.50
N ASP A 109 19.88 -20.20 -42.03
CA ASP A 109 19.18 -21.39 -41.48
C ASP A 109 20.07 -22.63 -41.17
N GLU A 110 21.36 -22.61 -41.51
CA GLU A 110 22.27 -23.75 -41.36
C GLU A 110 22.79 -23.95 -39.92
N GLU A 111 22.83 -22.90 -39.08
CA GLU A 111 23.31 -23.02 -37.69
C GLU A 111 22.23 -23.50 -36.72
N ALA A 112 20.94 -23.27 -37.03
CA ALA A 112 19.81 -23.75 -36.23
C ALA A 112 19.67 -25.29 -36.29
N GLU A 113 19.95 -25.90 -37.45
CA GLU A 113 19.91 -27.37 -37.60
C GLU A 113 21.04 -28.08 -36.85
N GLN A 114 22.21 -27.44 -36.69
CA GLN A 114 23.34 -28.03 -35.97
C GLN A 114 23.11 -28.06 -34.46
N LEU A 115 22.35 -27.11 -33.91
CA LEU A 115 21.99 -27.09 -32.49
C LEU A 115 20.92 -28.16 -32.18
N GLN A 116 19.95 -28.34 -33.07
CA GLN A 116 18.89 -29.34 -32.91
C GLN A 116 19.45 -30.78 -32.95
N LYS A 117 20.37 -31.07 -33.87
CA LYS A 117 21.04 -32.39 -33.95
C LYS A 117 21.89 -32.72 -32.72
N LYS A 118 22.46 -31.72 -32.04
CA LYS A 118 23.22 -31.93 -30.80
C LYS A 118 22.29 -32.22 -29.60
N LEU A 119 21.14 -31.53 -29.53
CA LEU A 119 20.14 -31.73 -28.48
C LEU A 119 19.43 -33.10 -28.58
N ASP A 120 19.20 -33.61 -29.79
CA ASP A 120 18.59 -34.93 -29.99
C ASP A 120 19.57 -36.09 -29.71
N ALA A 121 20.88 -35.86 -29.85
CA ALA A 121 21.92 -36.85 -29.54
C ALA A 121 22.17 -37.03 -28.04
N GLU A 122 21.97 -35.98 -27.22
CA GLU A 122 22.05 -36.07 -25.75
C GLU A 122 20.81 -36.74 -25.13
N LYS A 123 19.61 -36.45 -25.64
CA LYS A 123 18.35 -37.09 -25.19
C LYS A 123 18.29 -38.60 -25.45
N ALA A 124 19.09 -39.12 -26.38
CA ALA A 124 19.19 -40.56 -26.64
C ALA A 124 20.13 -41.29 -25.66
N LYS A 125 21.05 -40.58 -24.98
CA LYS A 125 21.97 -41.17 -24.00
C LYS A 125 21.37 -41.26 -22.60
N GLU A 126 20.47 -40.36 -22.20
CA GLU A 126 19.80 -40.42 -20.90
C GLU A 126 18.69 -41.50 -20.84
N LYS A 127 18.02 -41.81 -21.96
CA LYS A 127 16.97 -42.85 -22.01
C LYS A 127 17.45 -44.30 -21.87
N THR A 128 18.77 -44.55 -21.88
CA THR A 128 19.32 -45.91 -21.74
C THR A 128 19.73 -46.24 -20.30
N THR A 129 19.81 -45.22 -19.43
CA THR A 129 20.22 -45.39 -18.01
C THR A 129 19.01 -45.38 -17.06
N GLU A 130 17.90 -44.75 -17.44
CA GLU A 130 16.65 -44.68 -16.64
C GLU A 130 15.83 -45.98 -16.58
N MET A 131 16.18 -47.02 -17.34
CA MET A 131 15.40 -48.26 -17.44
C MET A 131 15.88 -49.40 -16.52
N LEU A 132 16.89 -49.16 -15.66
CA LEU A 132 17.47 -50.18 -14.76
C LEU A 132 17.28 -49.95 -13.24
N GLU A 133 16.78 -48.80 -12.78
CA GLU A 133 16.64 -48.53 -11.34
C GLU A 133 15.19 -48.51 -10.78
N ILE A 134 14.14 -48.65 -11.60
CA ILE A 134 12.73 -48.61 -11.12
C ILE A 134 12.23 -49.98 -10.58
N LYS A 135 13.10 -50.84 -10.00
CA LYS A 135 12.67 -52.20 -9.53
C LYS A 135 13.07 -52.65 -8.13
N LEU A 136 13.47 -51.75 -7.25
CA LEU A 136 13.60 -51.93 -5.79
C LEU A 136 13.42 -50.51 -5.21
N GLU A 137 12.49 -50.11 -4.34
CA GLU A 137 11.76 -50.76 -3.26
C GLU A 137 10.47 -49.94 -3.01
N LYS A 138 9.32 -50.63 -2.99
CA LYS A 138 8.15 -50.21 -2.20
C LYS A 138 8.30 -50.89 -0.83
N ASN A 139 8.62 -50.12 0.21
CA ASN A 139 8.16 -50.25 1.61
C ASN A 139 9.20 -49.67 2.57
N SER A 140 8.88 -48.52 3.17
CA SER A 140 9.07 -48.29 4.61
C SER A 140 8.56 -46.89 4.97
N GLU A 141 7.45 -46.87 5.69
CA GLU A 141 7.03 -45.77 6.54
C GLU A 141 8.03 -45.59 7.72
N GLU A 142 7.96 -44.40 8.31
CA GLU A 142 8.43 -43.97 9.64
C GLU A 142 9.90 -43.54 9.88
N ASN A 143 9.99 -42.26 10.33
CA ASN A 143 10.94 -41.61 11.26
C ASN A 143 12.43 -41.57 10.89
N GLY A 144 13.17 -40.47 10.99
CA GLY A 144 12.95 -39.14 11.57
C GLY A 144 14.31 -38.46 11.88
N GLN A 145 14.29 -37.14 12.08
CA GLN A 145 15.32 -36.27 12.74
C GLN A 145 16.58 -35.91 11.93
N ASN A 146 17.08 -34.66 11.85
CA ASN A 146 16.92 -33.39 12.61
C ASN A 146 17.28 -32.22 11.65
N LYS A 147 16.72 -31.00 11.73
CA LYS A 147 16.49 -30.16 12.91
C LYS A 147 15.14 -29.44 12.84
N GLU A 148 14.26 -29.83 13.76
CA GLU A 148 13.13 -29.04 14.23
C GLU A 148 13.65 -27.88 15.08
N GLU A 149 13.43 -26.65 14.63
CA GLU A 149 12.96 -25.63 15.56
C GLU A 149 11.44 -25.63 15.39
N LYS A 150 10.71 -26.14 16.38
CA LYS A 150 9.27 -25.98 16.48
C LYS A 150 8.97 -24.49 16.42
N SER A 151 8.52 -23.99 15.27
CA SER A 151 7.86 -22.70 15.27
C SER A 151 6.45 -22.94 15.81
N ASP A 152 6.24 -22.59 17.09
CA ASP A 152 4.91 -22.51 17.74
C ASP A 152 4.03 -21.40 17.10
N LYS A 153 4.24 -21.10 15.80
CA LYS A 153 3.64 -20.00 15.08
C LYS A 153 2.50 -20.51 14.21
N ILE A 154 1.35 -19.86 14.34
CA ILE A 154 0.12 -20.20 13.63
C ILE A 154 0.27 -19.83 12.15
N LYS A 155 -0.29 -20.65 11.26
CA LYS A 155 -0.37 -20.32 9.84
C LYS A 155 -1.34 -19.14 9.64
N PRO A 156 -0.96 -18.07 8.93
CA PRO A 156 -1.86 -16.94 8.68
C PRO A 156 -3.14 -17.37 7.94
N ASN A 157 -4.24 -16.65 8.18
CA ASN A 157 -5.48 -16.80 7.42
C ASN A 157 -5.36 -16.17 6.01
N LEU A 158 -6.41 -16.27 5.19
CA LEU A 158 -6.40 -15.73 3.81
C LEU A 158 -6.17 -14.22 3.75
N GLY A 159 -6.50 -13.48 4.81
CA GLY A 159 -6.23 -12.06 4.94
C GLY A 159 -4.96 -11.75 5.72
N ASN A 160 -3.99 -12.68 5.77
CA ASN A 160 -2.68 -12.53 6.39
C ASN A 160 -2.67 -12.21 7.90
N GLY A 161 -3.79 -12.39 8.59
CA GLY A 161 -3.88 -12.26 10.04
C GLY A 161 -4.10 -13.61 10.71
N CYS A 162 -4.96 -13.66 11.72
CA CYS A 162 -5.23 -14.86 12.50
C CYS A 162 -6.72 -15.00 12.83
N ASP A 163 -7.19 -16.25 12.89
CA ASP A 163 -8.51 -16.60 13.38
C ASP A 163 -8.38 -17.10 14.82
N LEU A 164 -9.02 -16.42 15.78
CA LEU A 164 -9.07 -16.79 17.19
C LEU A 164 -10.51 -17.17 17.58
N GLU A 165 -10.69 -17.65 18.80
CA GLU A 165 -11.99 -18.17 19.25
C GLU A 165 -13.10 -17.09 19.29
N ASN A 166 -12.73 -15.87 19.70
CA ASN A 166 -13.65 -14.76 19.96
C ASN A 166 -13.65 -13.68 18.87
N TYR A 167 -12.58 -13.59 18.09
CA TYR A 167 -12.42 -12.62 17.01
C TYR A 167 -11.46 -13.16 15.96
N GLN A 168 -11.54 -12.60 14.77
CA GLN A 168 -10.57 -12.81 13.71
C GLN A 168 -10.04 -11.45 13.28
N TRP A 169 -8.83 -11.42 12.76
CA TRP A 169 -8.28 -10.21 12.18
C TRP A 169 -7.54 -10.52 10.90
N THR A 170 -7.53 -9.55 10.00
CA THR A 170 -6.83 -9.57 8.74
C THR A 170 -6.02 -8.28 8.63
N GLN A 171 -5.00 -8.30 7.78
CA GLN A 171 -4.10 -7.16 7.63
C GLN A 171 -3.64 -7.00 6.19
N THR A 172 -3.36 -5.74 5.87
CA THR A 172 -2.47 -5.35 4.76
C THR A 172 -1.18 -4.77 5.35
N LEU A 173 -0.29 -4.23 4.52
CA LEU A 173 0.89 -3.52 5.00
C LEU A 173 0.50 -2.25 5.80
N GLY A 174 -0.58 -1.57 5.40
CA GLY A 174 -0.98 -0.29 6.00
C GLY A 174 -2.11 -0.39 7.02
N GLU A 175 -2.95 -1.42 6.95
CA GLU A 175 -4.24 -1.44 7.63
C GLU A 175 -4.50 -2.79 8.34
N LEU A 176 -5.38 -2.77 9.33
CA LEU A 176 -5.90 -3.92 10.05
C LEU A 176 -7.43 -3.87 10.03
N GLU A 177 -8.05 -5.01 9.73
CA GLU A 177 -9.48 -5.25 9.93
C GLU A 177 -9.64 -6.29 11.05
N ILE A 178 -10.37 -5.93 12.11
CA ILE A 178 -10.62 -6.76 13.28
C ILE A 178 -12.12 -7.05 13.35
N ARG A 179 -12.49 -8.32 13.32
CA ARG A 179 -13.88 -8.78 13.35
C ARG A 179 -14.16 -9.57 14.61
N VAL A 180 -15.01 -9.02 15.47
CA VAL A 180 -15.43 -9.64 16.74
C VAL A 180 -16.84 -10.21 16.59
N VAL A 181 -16.99 -11.50 16.85
CA VAL A 181 -18.26 -12.22 16.67
C VAL A 181 -18.88 -12.54 18.02
N PHE A 182 -20.11 -12.07 18.26
CA PHE A 182 -20.81 -12.37 19.50
C PHE A 182 -21.74 -13.58 19.31
N LYS A 183 -21.28 -14.75 19.74
CA LYS A 183 -21.98 -16.05 19.56
C LYS A 183 -23.23 -16.18 20.46
N ASP A 184 -23.22 -15.60 21.66
CA ASP A 184 -24.23 -15.86 22.70
C ASP A 184 -25.26 -14.72 22.91
N ILE A 185 -25.75 -14.10 21.82
CA ILE A 185 -26.72 -13.00 21.92
C ILE A 185 -28.06 -13.39 21.28
N GLY A 186 -29.11 -13.44 22.11
CA GLY A 186 -30.49 -13.69 21.68
C GLY A 186 -31.24 -12.46 21.16
N PHE A 187 -30.56 -11.34 20.94
CA PHE A 187 -31.13 -10.07 20.51
C PHE A 187 -30.20 -9.38 19.49
N PRO A 188 -30.73 -8.50 18.61
CA PRO A 188 -29.91 -7.76 17.66
C PRO A 188 -29.06 -6.70 18.38
N LEU A 189 -27.74 -6.73 18.16
CA LEU A 189 -26.79 -5.75 18.71
C LEU A 189 -27.12 -4.33 18.26
N LYS A 190 -27.02 -3.38 19.21
CA LYS A 190 -27.09 -1.94 18.95
C LYS A 190 -25.88 -1.26 19.58
N ALA A 191 -25.49 -0.11 19.03
CA ALA A 191 -24.33 0.65 19.51
C ALA A 191 -24.37 0.95 21.02
N LYS A 192 -25.57 1.20 21.59
CA LYS A 192 -25.76 1.48 23.02
C LYS A 192 -25.45 0.30 23.96
N ASP A 193 -25.48 -0.93 23.43
CA ASP A 193 -25.26 -2.16 24.20
C ASP A 193 -23.78 -2.57 24.18
N LEU A 194 -22.93 -1.81 23.48
CA LEU A 194 -21.53 -2.10 23.24
C LEU A 194 -20.61 -1.13 23.98
N ILE A 195 -19.42 -1.63 24.31
CA ILE A 195 -18.27 -0.85 24.75
C ILE A 195 -17.17 -1.12 23.74
N VAL A 196 -16.82 -0.09 22.97
CA VAL A 196 -15.70 -0.09 22.02
C VAL A 196 -14.80 1.05 22.45
N ASP A 197 -13.74 0.72 23.18
CA ASP A 197 -12.72 1.66 23.63
C ASP A 197 -11.38 1.26 23.01
N VAL A 198 -10.82 2.18 22.24
CA VAL A 198 -9.62 1.93 21.44
C VAL A 198 -8.65 3.07 21.70
N GLY A 199 -7.53 2.73 22.33
CA GLY A 199 -6.39 3.60 22.52
C GLY A 199 -5.29 3.31 21.51
N ARG A 200 -4.25 4.16 21.50
CA ARG A 200 -3.14 4.06 20.52
C ARG A 200 -2.47 2.68 20.51
N LYS A 201 -2.44 2.02 21.67
CA LYS A 201 -1.80 0.71 21.87
C LYS A 201 -2.66 -0.24 22.72
N HIS A 202 -3.96 0.01 22.83
CA HIS A 202 -4.85 -0.79 23.66
C HIS A 202 -6.22 -0.90 23.01
N ILE A 203 -6.85 -2.06 23.10
CA ILE A 203 -8.15 -2.30 22.51
C ILE A 203 -9.04 -3.04 23.50
N LYS A 204 -10.27 -2.54 23.62
CA LYS A 204 -11.30 -3.10 24.49
C LYS A 204 -12.64 -3.12 23.77
N ILE A 205 -13.13 -4.32 23.50
CA ILE A 205 -14.40 -4.57 22.82
C ILE A 205 -15.23 -5.54 23.65
N GLY A 206 -16.46 -5.15 23.99
CA GLY A 206 -17.34 -5.98 24.79
C GLY A 206 -18.79 -5.51 24.82
N LEU A 207 -19.63 -6.32 25.46
CA LEU A 207 -21.00 -5.95 25.79
C LEU A 207 -21.02 -5.14 27.09
N LYS A 208 -21.87 -4.10 27.14
CA LYS A 208 -22.05 -3.30 28.34
C LYS A 208 -22.57 -4.16 29.49
N GLY A 209 -21.83 -4.19 30.60
CA GLY A 209 -22.17 -4.96 31.79
C GLY A 209 -21.77 -6.44 31.76
N LYS A 210 -21.09 -6.92 30.71
CA LYS A 210 -20.44 -8.24 30.68
C LYS A 210 -18.92 -8.10 30.62
N GLN A 211 -18.21 -9.21 30.78
CA GLN A 211 -16.76 -9.23 30.53
C GLN A 211 -16.47 -8.88 29.06
N PRO A 212 -15.42 -8.09 28.79
CA PRO A 212 -15.02 -7.75 27.43
C PRO A 212 -14.56 -9.01 26.70
N LEU A 213 -14.91 -9.11 25.41
CA LEU A 213 -14.51 -10.23 24.54
C LEU A 213 -13.05 -10.10 24.12
N VAL A 214 -12.61 -8.84 23.94
CA VAL A 214 -11.26 -8.45 23.59
C VAL A 214 -10.86 -7.35 24.56
N ASP A 215 -9.80 -7.54 25.33
CA ASP A 215 -9.25 -6.53 26.23
C ASP A 215 -7.74 -6.80 26.35
N GLY A 216 -6.92 -5.94 25.76
CA GLY A 216 -5.47 -6.16 25.76
C GLY A 216 -4.67 -5.05 25.11
N GLU A 217 -3.36 -5.07 25.38
CA GLU A 217 -2.38 -4.20 24.73
C GLU A 217 -2.10 -4.73 23.32
N LEU A 218 -2.18 -3.84 22.33
CA LEU A 218 -1.83 -4.13 20.95
C LEU A 218 -0.32 -4.37 20.84
N ALA A 219 0.09 -5.26 19.94
CA ALA A 219 1.50 -5.51 19.67
C ALA A 219 2.24 -4.23 19.26
N GLU A 220 1.54 -3.36 18.53
CA GLU A 220 2.07 -2.14 17.94
C GLU A 220 1.05 -1.00 17.95
N GLU A 221 1.49 0.19 17.55
CA GLU A 221 0.68 1.40 17.58
C GLU A 221 -0.20 1.55 16.33
N ILE A 222 -1.44 1.99 16.57
CA ILE A 222 -2.44 2.31 15.54
C ILE A 222 -2.75 3.81 15.52
N LYS A 223 -3.19 4.30 14.36
CA LYS A 223 -3.66 5.68 14.21
C LYS A 223 -5.12 5.75 14.66
N LEU A 224 -5.37 6.48 15.74
CA LEU A 224 -6.72 6.66 16.28
C LEU A 224 -7.62 7.53 15.41
N GLU A 225 -7.03 8.42 14.61
CA GLU A 225 -7.77 9.36 13.75
C GLU A 225 -8.51 8.67 12.60
N SER A 226 -8.01 7.51 12.15
CA SER A 226 -8.61 6.71 11.08
C SER A 226 -9.38 5.48 11.58
N LEU A 227 -9.52 5.33 12.91
CA LEU A 227 -10.33 4.27 13.49
C LEU A 227 -11.80 4.40 13.07
N ASN A 228 -12.31 3.35 12.46
CA ASN A 228 -13.70 3.19 12.08
C ASN A 228 -14.21 1.86 12.65
N TRP A 229 -15.43 1.84 13.17
CA TRP A 229 -16.11 0.59 13.51
C TRP A 229 -17.57 0.58 13.08
N ILE A 230 -18.02 -0.59 12.65
CA ILE A 230 -19.40 -0.83 12.23
C ILE A 230 -19.96 -2.09 12.88
N ILE A 231 -21.28 -2.17 12.95
CA ILE A 231 -22.00 -3.38 13.36
C ILE A 231 -22.51 -4.06 12.10
N GLU A 232 -22.04 -5.28 11.84
CA GLU A 232 -22.45 -6.09 10.69
C GLU A 232 -23.41 -7.20 11.15
N ASP A 233 -24.44 -7.45 10.34
CA ASP A 233 -25.48 -8.47 10.59
C ASP A 233 -26.17 -8.41 11.97
N LYS A 234 -26.07 -7.26 12.65
CA LYS A 234 -26.54 -7.05 14.04
C LYS A 234 -25.95 -8.06 15.03
N LYS A 235 -24.80 -8.68 14.72
CA LYS A 235 -24.16 -9.72 15.53
C LYS A 235 -22.63 -9.60 15.59
N ASN A 236 -22.03 -8.92 14.61
CA ASN A 236 -20.59 -8.79 14.48
C ASN A 236 -20.20 -7.33 14.60
N ILE A 237 -19.02 -7.07 15.16
CA ILE A 237 -18.36 -5.76 15.10
C ILE A 237 -17.18 -5.90 14.16
N VAL A 238 -17.05 -4.98 13.21
CA VAL A 238 -15.88 -4.86 12.35
C VAL A 238 -15.21 -3.54 12.66
N LEU A 239 -13.93 -3.59 13.01
CA LEU A 239 -13.05 -2.45 13.26
C LEU A 239 -12.04 -2.36 12.13
N ASN A 240 -11.88 -1.17 11.57
CA ASN A 240 -10.81 -0.87 10.61
C ASN A 240 -9.91 0.18 11.23
N VAL A 241 -8.59 -0.08 11.24
CA VAL A 241 -7.57 0.81 11.79
C VAL A 241 -6.34 0.85 10.91
N ASP A 242 -5.73 2.03 10.78
CA ASP A 242 -4.44 2.14 10.12
C ASP A 242 -3.30 1.92 11.10
N LYS A 243 -2.26 1.25 10.63
CA LYS A 243 -1.00 1.12 11.36
C LYS A 243 -0.28 2.47 11.38
N VAL A 244 0.40 2.77 12.48
CA VAL A 244 1.33 3.92 12.51
C VAL A 244 2.52 3.64 11.59
N ASN A 245 3.06 2.42 11.66
CA ASN A 245 4.13 1.95 10.79
C ASN A 245 3.58 0.95 9.76
N GLY A 246 3.44 1.40 8.51
CA GLY A 246 2.87 0.62 7.41
C GLY A 246 3.88 -0.20 6.59
N MET A 247 5.06 -0.51 7.15
CA MET A 247 6.16 -1.14 6.40
C MET A 247 6.42 -2.61 6.76
N HIS A 248 5.67 -3.20 7.70
CA HIS A 248 5.85 -4.60 8.08
C HIS A 248 4.56 -5.29 8.52
N TRP A 249 4.60 -6.61 8.48
CA TRP A 249 3.50 -7.49 8.88
C TRP A 249 3.49 -7.70 10.38
N TRP A 250 2.32 -7.54 11.00
CA TRP A 250 2.14 -7.83 12.41
C TRP A 250 2.13 -9.34 12.59
N ASN A 251 2.89 -9.85 13.56
CA ASN A 251 2.88 -11.27 13.91
C ASN A 251 1.77 -11.61 14.91
N LYS A 252 1.14 -10.64 15.57
CA LYS A 252 -0.02 -10.85 16.47
C LYS A 252 -0.79 -9.54 16.65
N LEU A 253 -2.06 -9.63 17.04
CA LEU A 253 -2.88 -8.45 17.33
C LEU A 253 -2.62 -7.95 18.75
N LEU A 254 -2.88 -8.80 19.75
CA LEU A 254 -2.57 -8.50 21.15
C LEU A 254 -1.24 -9.13 21.56
N LEU A 255 -0.58 -8.56 22.57
CA LEU A 255 0.63 -9.16 23.14
C LEU A 255 0.39 -10.56 23.74
N THR A 256 -0.84 -10.83 24.19
CA THR A 256 -1.28 -12.11 24.76
C THR A 256 -1.61 -13.17 23.72
N ASP A 257 -1.73 -12.78 22.45
CA ASP A 257 -2.15 -13.68 21.38
C ASP A 257 -0.99 -14.56 20.89
N PRO A 258 -1.31 -15.74 20.34
CA PRO A 258 -0.32 -16.54 19.63
C PRO A 258 0.20 -15.81 18.39
N GLU A 259 1.47 -16.03 18.07
CA GLU A 259 2.12 -15.42 16.91
C GLU A 259 1.83 -16.18 15.61
N ILE A 260 1.62 -15.46 14.52
CA ILE A 260 1.54 -16.01 13.17
C ILE A 260 2.93 -16.08 12.52
N ASP A 261 3.06 -17.01 11.59
CA ASP A 261 4.25 -17.16 10.76
C ASP A 261 4.22 -16.15 9.60
N THR A 262 4.84 -14.99 9.81
CA THR A 262 4.90 -13.90 8.82
C THR A 262 5.65 -14.27 7.54
N GLN A 263 6.42 -15.37 7.51
CA GLN A 263 7.06 -15.86 6.29
C GLN A 263 6.05 -16.48 5.31
N LYS A 264 4.87 -16.87 5.79
CA LYS A 264 3.80 -17.46 4.98
C LYS A 264 2.72 -16.45 4.57
N VAL A 265 2.89 -15.19 4.94
CA VAL A 265 2.01 -14.10 4.53
C VAL A 265 2.14 -13.88 3.02
N GLN A 266 1.00 -13.80 2.35
CA GLN A 266 0.91 -13.53 0.92
C GLN A 266 0.66 -12.03 0.73
N PRO A 267 1.68 -11.23 0.34
CA PRO A 267 1.44 -9.82 0.07
C PRO A 267 0.37 -9.68 -1.00
N GLU A 268 -0.52 -8.71 -0.84
CA GLU A 268 -1.49 -8.40 -1.88
C GLU A 268 -0.73 -8.17 -3.18
N ASN A 269 -1.19 -8.84 -4.23
CA ASN A 269 -0.55 -8.82 -5.53
C ASN A 269 -0.70 -7.40 -6.07
N SER A 270 0.23 -6.51 -5.71
CA SER A 270 0.32 -5.17 -6.28
C SER A 270 0.42 -5.42 -7.77
N LYS A 271 -0.64 -5.09 -8.50
CA LYS A 271 -0.60 -5.24 -9.94
C LYS A 271 0.60 -4.42 -10.36
N LEU A 272 1.48 -5.08 -11.08
CA LEU A 272 2.75 -4.52 -11.49
C LEU A 272 2.57 -3.25 -12.35
N SER A 273 1.34 -2.99 -12.81
CA SER A 273 0.84 -1.77 -13.43
C SER A 273 0.78 -0.53 -12.52
N ASP A 274 0.67 -0.71 -11.21
CA ASP A 274 0.38 0.36 -10.25
C ASP A 274 1.68 0.94 -9.64
N LEU A 275 2.81 0.30 -9.92
CA LEU A 275 4.15 0.77 -9.57
C LEU A 275 4.68 1.70 -10.68
N ASP A 276 5.39 2.76 -10.28
CA ASP A 276 6.13 3.61 -11.20
C ASP A 276 7.24 2.80 -11.93
N GLY A 277 7.62 3.21 -13.14
CA GLY A 277 8.47 2.40 -14.02
C GLY A 277 9.83 2.00 -13.44
N GLU A 278 10.38 2.82 -12.54
CA GLU A 278 11.66 2.55 -11.87
C GLU A 278 11.50 1.48 -10.78
N THR A 279 10.54 1.65 -9.87
CA THR A 279 10.21 0.66 -8.83
C THR A 279 9.74 -0.66 -9.44
N ARG A 280 8.95 -0.58 -10.53
CA ARG A 280 8.46 -1.75 -11.27
C ARG A 280 9.61 -2.60 -11.81
N SER A 281 10.59 -1.99 -12.47
CA SER A 281 11.76 -2.69 -13.00
C SER A 281 12.57 -3.38 -11.89
N MET A 282 12.68 -2.74 -10.73
CA MET A 282 13.36 -3.32 -9.58
C MET A 282 12.61 -4.53 -9.01
N VAL A 283 11.29 -4.43 -8.85
CA VAL A 283 10.44 -5.53 -8.37
C VAL A 283 10.39 -6.68 -9.38
N GLU A 284 10.31 -6.41 -10.69
CA GLU A 284 10.40 -7.45 -11.74
C GLU A 284 11.72 -8.20 -11.68
N LYS A 285 12.86 -7.48 -11.55
CA LYS A 285 14.18 -8.11 -11.40
C LYS A 285 14.21 -9.00 -10.15
N MET A 286 13.67 -8.52 -9.03
CA MET A 286 13.65 -9.27 -7.79
C MET A 286 12.79 -10.54 -7.89
N MET A 287 11.60 -10.44 -8.52
CA MET A 287 10.73 -11.59 -8.78
C MET A 287 11.38 -12.60 -9.74
N TYR A 288 12.06 -12.12 -10.79
CA TYR A 288 12.79 -12.97 -11.71
C TYR A 288 13.92 -13.71 -11.00
N ASP A 289 14.73 -13.02 -10.21
CA ASP A 289 15.86 -13.60 -9.48
C ASP A 289 15.40 -14.61 -8.43
N GLN A 290 14.27 -14.36 -7.75
CA GLN A 290 13.69 -15.30 -6.80
C GLN A 290 13.21 -16.58 -7.51
N ARG A 291 12.54 -16.46 -8.66
CA ARG A 291 12.14 -17.61 -9.47
C ARG A 291 13.33 -18.39 -10.02
N GLN A 292 14.39 -17.69 -10.46
CA GLN A 292 15.63 -18.34 -10.92
C GLN A 292 16.27 -19.14 -9.76
N LYS A 293 16.36 -18.57 -8.55
CA LYS A 293 16.90 -19.27 -7.37
C LYS A 293 16.10 -20.53 -7.00
N GLU A 294 14.78 -20.47 -7.02
CA GLU A 294 13.92 -21.64 -6.76
C GLU A 294 14.10 -22.74 -7.81
N LEU A 295 14.36 -22.37 -9.06
CA LEU A 295 14.65 -23.28 -10.16
C LEU A 295 16.13 -23.71 -10.23
N GLY A 296 16.98 -23.24 -9.30
CA GLY A 296 18.43 -23.48 -9.34
C GLY A 296 19.14 -22.85 -10.55
N LEU A 297 18.50 -21.88 -11.21
CA LEU A 297 19.02 -21.16 -12.37
C LEU A 297 19.77 -19.88 -11.95
N PRO A 298 20.72 -19.39 -12.78
CA PRO A 298 21.49 -18.20 -12.45
C PRO A 298 20.61 -16.94 -12.35
N THR A 299 20.85 -16.10 -11.35
CA THR A 299 20.20 -14.79 -11.18
C THR A 299 20.61 -13.81 -12.28
N SER A 300 19.90 -12.68 -12.41
CA SER A 300 20.21 -11.62 -13.38
C SER A 300 21.64 -11.09 -13.24
N GLU A 301 22.17 -11.03 -12.01
CA GLU A 301 23.53 -10.59 -11.75
C GLU A 301 24.57 -11.65 -12.09
N GLU A 302 24.28 -12.91 -11.79
CA GLU A 302 25.12 -14.03 -12.19
C GLU A 302 25.17 -14.16 -13.71
N LYS A 303 24.04 -14.01 -14.41
CA LYS A 303 24.01 -13.97 -15.88
C LYS A 303 24.85 -12.85 -16.45
N LYS A 304 24.73 -11.63 -15.92
CA LYS A 304 25.59 -10.51 -16.33
C LYS A 304 27.07 -10.77 -16.07
N LYS A 305 27.42 -11.35 -14.92
CA LYS A 305 28.80 -11.75 -14.61
C LYS A 305 29.31 -12.79 -15.61
N HIS A 306 28.50 -13.80 -15.93
CA HIS A 306 28.85 -14.82 -16.93
C HIS A 306 29.02 -14.21 -18.32
N GLU A 307 28.16 -13.27 -18.73
CA GLU A 307 28.29 -12.58 -20.02
C GLU A 307 29.54 -11.70 -20.11
N ILE A 308 29.85 -10.95 -19.04
CA ILE A 308 31.05 -10.11 -18.98
C ILE A 308 32.29 -11.00 -19.01
N LEU A 309 32.31 -12.08 -18.22
CA LEU A 309 33.40 -13.04 -18.21
C LEU A 309 33.57 -13.70 -19.58
N LYS A 310 32.47 -14.10 -20.22
CA LYS A 310 32.49 -14.69 -21.57
C LYS A 310 33.07 -13.72 -22.60
N LYS A 311 32.62 -12.45 -22.60
CA LYS A 311 33.19 -11.40 -23.45
C LYS A 311 34.68 -11.16 -23.18
N PHE A 312 35.10 -11.25 -21.92
CA PHE A 312 36.51 -11.12 -21.53
C PHE A 312 37.36 -12.29 -22.02
N MET A 313 36.84 -13.53 -21.93
CA MET A 313 37.50 -14.73 -22.46
C MET A 313 37.59 -14.68 -23.99
N ASP A 314 36.54 -14.22 -24.67
CA ASP A 314 36.51 -14.07 -26.13
C ASP A 314 37.49 -12.97 -26.62
N GLN A 315 37.69 -11.91 -25.84
CA GLN A 315 38.62 -10.82 -26.14
C GLN A 315 40.08 -11.14 -25.79
N HIS A 316 40.31 -12.13 -24.92
CA HIS A 316 41.64 -12.57 -24.51
C HIS A 316 41.84 -14.08 -24.74
N PRO A 317 41.79 -14.55 -26.00
CA PRO A 317 41.97 -15.97 -26.33
C PRO A 317 43.37 -16.52 -26.01
N GLU A 318 44.34 -15.64 -25.71
CA GLU A 318 45.70 -16.00 -25.27
C GLU A 318 45.79 -16.37 -23.78
N MET A 319 44.77 -16.04 -22.96
CA MET A 319 44.71 -16.44 -21.54
C MET A 319 43.96 -17.76 -21.38
N ASP A 320 44.60 -18.74 -20.74
CA ASP A 320 43.98 -20.04 -20.41
C ASP A 320 43.21 -19.95 -19.10
N PHE A 321 41.88 -19.99 -19.18
CA PHE A 321 40.97 -19.95 -18.03
C PHE A 321 40.55 -21.33 -17.53
N SER A 322 41.12 -22.42 -18.08
CA SER A 322 40.74 -23.80 -17.71
C SER A 322 41.01 -24.13 -16.23
N ASN A 323 41.93 -23.42 -15.58
CA ASN A 323 42.25 -23.58 -14.15
C ASN A 323 41.69 -22.45 -13.26
N ALA A 324 40.87 -21.54 -13.78
CA ALA A 324 40.31 -20.45 -13.01
C ALA A 324 39.17 -20.94 -12.10
N LYS A 325 39.25 -20.65 -10.80
CA LYS A 325 38.16 -20.90 -9.85
C LYS A 325 37.17 -19.74 -9.91
N PHE A 326 35.99 -20.00 -10.48
CA PHE A 326 34.87 -19.07 -10.45
C PHE A 326 34.00 -19.42 -9.24
N SER A 327 34.08 -18.61 -8.19
CA SER A 327 33.24 -18.71 -6.98
C SER A 327 32.33 -17.50 -6.85
#